data_AF-A0AAE4AB60-F1
#
_entry.id   AF-A0AAE4AB60-F1
#
_cell.length_a   1.000
_cell.length_b   1.000
_cell.length_c   1.000
_cell.angle_alpha   90.00
_cell.angle_beta   90.00
_cell.angle_gamma   90.00
#
_symmetry.space_group_name_H-M   'P 1'
#
loop_
_entity.id
_entity.type
_entity.pdbx_description
1 polymer ?
#
loop_
_entity_poly.entity_id
_entity_poly.type
_entity_poly.pdbx_seq_one_letter_code
_entity_poly.pdbx_strand_id
1 'polypeptide(L)'
;MFRLAAAFATALALCAALAASAAAHQGDARYRSIVRGVDPAVSGLRVQVLNYDDRFELDNRTGETVTIYGYNREPYARVDADGTVSTNRNSTAYYLNDERYANVPVPERVRNDPRAAPDWEVQDRTGRFEWHDHRMHWMVSGQVAPQVRDQSVRTKVFDYAVPIDVGGRRAAIAGTLWWVGEQGGSSFPVAAAVAFAVVVLALGAAVVIVRRRRAQPAERMESDAW
;
A
#
# COMPACT_ATOMS: atom_id res chain seq x y z
N MET A 1 15.23 35.94 13.96
CA MET A 1 13.85 35.48 13.63
C MET A 1 13.76 34.81 12.27
N PHE A 2 14.31 35.40 11.19
CA PHE A 2 14.30 34.82 9.83
C PHE A 2 14.82 33.37 9.70
N ARG A 3 15.90 33.01 10.43
CA ARG A 3 16.48 31.64 10.37
C ARG A 3 15.58 30.54 10.97
N LEU A 4 14.73 30.88 11.94
CA LEU A 4 13.80 29.93 12.57
C LEU A 4 12.52 29.75 11.74
N ALA A 5 12.03 30.84 11.13
CA ALA A 5 10.90 30.79 10.21
C ALA A 5 11.25 29.99 8.93
N ALA A 6 12.45 30.17 8.40
CA ALA A 6 12.94 29.38 7.26
C ALA A 6 13.06 27.89 7.59
N ALA A 7 13.63 27.53 8.75
CA ALA A 7 13.73 26.13 9.19
C ALA A 7 12.35 25.47 9.39
N PHE A 8 11.37 26.21 9.91
CA PHE A 8 10.00 25.74 10.06
C PHE A 8 9.29 25.53 8.70
N ALA A 9 9.44 26.47 7.77
CA ALA A 9 8.89 26.34 6.42
C ALA A 9 9.50 25.15 5.66
N THR A 10 10.80 24.92 5.78
CA THR A 10 11.49 23.77 5.19
C THR A 10 11.01 22.45 5.80
N ALA A 11 10.86 22.38 7.13
CA ALA A 11 10.31 21.19 7.79
C ALA A 11 8.87 20.90 7.36
N LEU A 12 8.03 21.93 7.24
CA LEU A 12 6.64 21.79 6.78
C LEU A 12 6.57 21.31 5.32
N ALA A 13 7.44 21.84 4.45
CA ALA A 13 7.54 21.40 3.06
C ALA A 13 8.02 19.95 2.93
N LEU A 14 8.99 19.53 3.75
CA LEU A 14 9.45 18.13 3.83
C LEU A 14 8.33 17.20 4.31
N CYS A 15 7.59 17.57 5.35
CA CYS A 15 6.45 16.79 5.83
C CYS A 15 5.34 16.69 4.79
N ALA A 16 5.02 17.78 4.07
CA ALA A 16 4.04 17.77 3.00
C ALA A 16 4.46 16.88 1.81
N ALA A 17 5.75 16.92 1.43
CA ALA A 17 6.28 16.08 0.37
C ALA A 17 6.25 14.58 0.74
N LEU A 18 6.59 14.24 1.98
CA LEU A 18 6.51 12.86 2.49
C LEU A 18 5.06 12.36 2.55
N ALA A 19 4.11 13.20 2.98
CA ALA A 19 2.70 12.86 3.01
C ALA A 19 2.11 12.65 1.61
N ALA A 20 2.50 13.47 0.62
CA ALA A 20 2.07 13.31 -0.76
C ALA A 20 2.62 12.01 -1.39
N SER A 21 3.86 11.63 -1.08
CA SER A 21 4.47 10.37 -1.55
C SER A 21 3.80 9.13 -0.93
N ALA A 22 3.42 9.19 0.35
CA ALA A 22 2.63 8.14 0.99
C ALA A 22 1.21 8.03 0.37
N ALA A 23 0.62 9.16 -0.01
CA ALA A 23 -0.70 9.19 -0.63
C ALA A 23 -0.74 8.66 -2.08
N ALA A 24 0.42 8.57 -2.75
CA ALA A 24 0.53 8.03 -4.11
C ALA A 24 0.69 6.50 -4.15
N HIS A 25 1.05 5.86 -3.03
CA HIS A 25 1.27 4.40 -2.93
C HIS A 25 0.15 3.68 -2.17
N GLN A 26 -1.06 4.22 -2.19
CA GLN A 26 -2.20 3.66 -1.45
C GLN A 26 -3.39 3.44 -2.40
N GLY A 27 -4.22 2.46 -2.07
CA GLY A 27 -5.46 2.17 -2.79
C GLY A 27 -6.41 3.37 -2.84
N ASP A 28 -7.36 3.33 -3.76
CA ASP A 28 -8.39 4.36 -3.88
C ASP A 28 -9.43 4.13 -2.79
N ALA A 29 -9.46 5.05 -1.81
CA ALA A 29 -10.29 4.92 -0.64
C ALA A 29 -11.81 4.98 -0.94
N ARG A 30 -12.20 5.38 -2.15
CA ARG A 30 -13.58 5.37 -2.66
C ARG A 30 -14.01 4.01 -3.18
N TYR A 31 -13.06 3.11 -3.40
CA TYR A 31 -13.31 1.72 -3.76
C TYR A 31 -12.96 0.78 -2.60
N ARG A 32 -13.66 -0.35 -2.55
CA ARG A 32 -13.37 -1.41 -1.59
C ARG A 32 -13.43 -2.75 -2.30
N SER A 33 -12.29 -3.42 -2.35
CA SER A 33 -12.18 -4.79 -2.84
C SER A 33 -12.39 -5.75 -1.68
N ILE A 34 -13.21 -6.77 -1.88
CA ILE A 34 -13.58 -7.74 -0.84
C ILE A 34 -13.39 -9.15 -1.40
N VAL A 35 -12.50 -9.93 -0.77
CA VAL A 35 -12.42 -11.37 -0.99
C VAL A 35 -13.67 -12.02 -0.40
N ARG A 36 -14.42 -12.73 -1.25
CA ARG A 36 -15.56 -13.54 -0.82
C ARG A 36 -15.12 -14.91 -0.32
N GLY A 37 -14.03 -15.44 -0.87
CA GLY A 37 -13.43 -16.71 -0.45
C GLY A 37 -12.55 -17.32 -1.54
N VAL A 38 -12.06 -18.51 -1.26
CA VAL A 38 -11.40 -19.39 -2.25
C VAL A 38 -12.39 -20.48 -2.64
N ASP A 39 -12.51 -20.75 -3.94
CA ASP A 39 -13.42 -21.76 -4.49
C ASP A 39 -12.64 -22.80 -5.34
N PRO A 40 -12.68 -24.10 -5.00
CA PRO A 40 -13.25 -24.68 -3.78
C PRO A 40 -12.52 -24.20 -2.51
N ALA A 41 -13.21 -24.25 -1.36
CA ALA A 41 -12.62 -23.85 -0.08
C ALA A 41 -11.42 -24.73 0.29
N VAL A 42 -10.35 -24.10 0.78
CA VAL A 42 -9.09 -24.77 1.15
C VAL A 42 -8.78 -24.50 2.62
N SER A 43 -8.72 -25.55 3.43
CA SER A 43 -8.35 -25.43 4.85
C SER A 43 -6.91 -24.93 4.99
N GLY A 44 -6.69 -23.95 5.86
CA GLY A 44 -5.37 -23.37 6.10
C GLY A 44 -4.94 -22.32 5.08
N LEU A 45 -5.73 -22.03 4.04
CA LEU A 45 -5.47 -20.92 3.12
C LEU A 45 -6.34 -19.72 3.50
N ARG A 46 -5.70 -18.56 3.73
CA ARG A 46 -6.42 -17.29 3.97
C ARG A 46 -5.97 -16.26 2.95
N VAL A 47 -6.92 -15.48 2.45
CA VAL A 47 -6.65 -14.35 1.57
C VAL A 47 -7.51 -13.18 2.00
N GLN A 48 -6.91 -12.00 2.11
CA GLN A 48 -7.60 -10.75 2.43
C GLN A 48 -7.12 -9.61 1.53
N VAL A 49 -7.88 -8.51 1.53
CA VAL A 49 -7.49 -7.25 0.87
C VAL A 49 -6.91 -6.30 1.91
N LEU A 50 -5.75 -5.73 1.59
CA LEU A 50 -5.14 -4.64 2.34
C LEU A 50 -5.40 -3.31 1.65
N ASN A 51 -5.49 -2.24 2.43
CA ASN A 51 -5.54 -0.85 1.97
C ASN A 51 -6.58 -0.61 0.86
N TYR A 52 -7.87 -0.84 1.17
CA TYR A 52 -9.00 -0.55 0.27
C TYR A 52 -9.14 -1.51 -0.90
N ASP A 53 -8.36 -1.28 -1.95
CA ASP A 53 -8.35 -2.03 -3.22
C ASP A 53 -6.92 -2.17 -3.76
N ASP A 54 -5.94 -2.17 -2.85
CA ASP A 54 -4.54 -2.01 -3.22
C ASP A 54 -3.84 -3.35 -3.40
N ARG A 55 -3.87 -4.20 -2.37
CA ARG A 55 -3.10 -5.44 -2.32
C ARG A 55 -3.91 -6.59 -1.79
N PHE A 56 -3.59 -7.79 -2.25
CA PHE A 56 -3.90 -9.00 -1.52
C PHE A 56 -2.83 -9.28 -0.48
N GLU A 57 -3.22 -9.91 0.62
CA GLU A 57 -2.33 -10.71 1.46
C GLU A 57 -2.85 -12.15 1.43
N LEU A 58 -1.97 -13.09 1.10
CA LEU A 58 -2.21 -14.52 1.19
C LEU A 58 -1.36 -15.10 2.32
N ASP A 59 -1.97 -15.90 3.18
CA ASP A 59 -1.32 -16.66 4.25
C ASP A 59 -1.54 -18.15 4.01
N ASN A 60 -0.46 -18.86 3.66
CA ASN A 60 -0.49 -20.28 3.36
C ASN A 60 -0.09 -21.11 4.59
N ARG A 61 -1.06 -21.82 5.17
CA ARG A 61 -0.86 -22.83 6.23
C ARG A 61 -1.45 -24.18 5.84
N THR A 62 -1.59 -24.43 4.54
CA THR A 62 -2.22 -25.64 3.99
C THR A 62 -1.33 -26.87 4.08
N GLY A 63 0.00 -26.68 4.14
CA GLY A 63 1.00 -27.75 3.97
C GLY A 63 1.24 -28.14 2.51
N GLU A 64 0.63 -27.43 1.56
CA GLU A 64 0.80 -27.62 0.12
C GLU A 64 1.35 -26.35 -0.54
N THR A 65 2.00 -26.48 -1.70
CA THR A 65 2.38 -25.29 -2.50
C THR A 65 1.13 -24.64 -3.08
N VAL A 66 1.00 -23.34 -2.87
CA VAL A 66 -0.02 -22.50 -3.51
C VAL A 66 0.62 -21.70 -4.63
N THR A 67 0.21 -21.93 -5.88
CA THR A 67 0.65 -21.14 -7.04
C THR A 67 -0.42 -20.13 -7.42
N ILE A 68 -0.04 -18.87 -7.60
CA ILE A 68 -0.90 -17.79 -8.09
C ILE A 68 -0.60 -17.59 -9.58
N TYR A 69 -1.64 -17.51 -10.41
CA TYR A 69 -1.48 -17.33 -11.85
C TYR A 69 -1.63 -15.86 -12.28
N GLY A 70 -0.75 -15.46 -13.20
CA GLY A 70 -0.74 -14.17 -13.86
C GLY A 70 -1.82 -14.04 -14.95
N TYR A 71 -1.75 -12.94 -15.69
CA TYR A 71 -2.80 -12.52 -16.63
C TYR A 71 -2.91 -13.42 -17.87
N ASN A 72 -1.83 -14.11 -18.26
CA ASN A 72 -1.80 -15.07 -19.36
C ASN A 72 -1.90 -16.53 -18.88
N ARG A 73 -2.29 -16.74 -17.61
CA ARG A 73 -2.30 -18.05 -16.92
C ARG A 73 -0.91 -18.68 -16.73
N GLU A 74 0.13 -17.88 -16.80
CA GLU A 74 1.48 -18.27 -16.41
C GLU A 74 1.62 -18.26 -14.88
N PRO A 75 2.48 -19.09 -14.27
CA PRO A 75 2.78 -18.97 -12.85
C PRO A 75 3.36 -17.59 -12.56
N TYR A 76 2.74 -16.83 -11.67
CA TYR A 76 3.21 -15.50 -11.26
C TYR A 76 4.00 -15.57 -9.96
N ALA A 77 3.41 -16.16 -8.93
CA ALA A 77 4.02 -16.33 -7.62
C ALA A 77 3.68 -17.70 -7.07
N ARG A 78 4.47 -18.18 -6.12
CA ARG A 78 4.14 -19.38 -5.35
C ARG A 78 4.52 -19.19 -3.88
N VAL A 79 3.75 -19.84 -3.02
CA VAL A 79 4.04 -20.00 -1.60
C VAL A 79 4.14 -21.48 -1.32
N ASP A 80 5.36 -21.97 -1.16
CA ASP A 80 5.66 -23.38 -0.96
C ASP A 80 5.24 -23.85 0.45
N ALA A 81 5.09 -25.17 0.62
CA ALA A 81 4.64 -25.79 1.87
C ALA A 81 5.53 -25.47 3.10
N ASP A 82 6.82 -25.18 2.86
CA ASP A 82 7.79 -24.80 3.89
C ASP A 82 7.74 -23.30 4.24
N GLY A 83 6.86 -22.54 3.59
CA GLY A 83 6.71 -21.09 3.77
C GLY A 83 7.56 -20.24 2.81
N THR A 84 8.36 -20.85 1.93
CA THR A 84 9.14 -20.10 0.92
C THR A 84 8.21 -19.41 -0.08
N VAL A 85 8.36 -18.10 -0.21
CA VAL A 85 7.59 -17.27 -1.14
C VAL A 85 8.50 -16.90 -2.31
N SER A 86 8.06 -17.15 -3.53
CA SER A 86 8.83 -16.82 -4.74
C SER A 86 7.96 -16.19 -5.82
N THR A 87 8.53 -15.25 -6.57
CA THR A 87 7.91 -14.61 -7.74
C THR A 87 8.65 -15.01 -9.02
N ASN A 88 7.93 -15.08 -10.14
CA ASN A 88 8.46 -15.53 -11.42
C ASN A 88 8.82 -14.33 -12.31
N ARG A 89 10.11 -14.10 -12.58
CA ARG A 89 10.60 -13.04 -13.49
C ARG A 89 10.27 -13.26 -14.98
N ASN A 90 9.74 -14.44 -15.33
CA ASN A 90 9.16 -14.73 -16.65
C ASN A 90 7.64 -14.56 -16.67
N SER A 91 7.02 -14.03 -15.61
CA SER A 91 5.61 -13.67 -15.59
C SER A 91 5.41 -12.24 -16.08
N THR A 92 4.34 -12.00 -16.86
CA THR A 92 3.94 -10.63 -17.19
C THR A 92 3.45 -9.90 -15.95
N ALA A 93 2.77 -10.60 -15.05
CA ALA A 93 2.28 -10.05 -13.78
C ALA A 93 3.42 -9.58 -12.86
N TYR A 94 4.63 -10.14 -12.97
CA TYR A 94 5.82 -9.64 -12.25
C TYR A 94 6.09 -8.16 -12.53
N TYR A 95 5.94 -7.75 -13.79
CA TYR A 95 6.19 -6.38 -14.19
C TYR A 95 4.95 -5.51 -14.00
N LEU A 96 3.80 -5.97 -14.49
CA LEU A 96 2.58 -5.15 -14.48
C LEU A 96 2.13 -4.81 -13.05
N ASN A 97 2.30 -5.72 -12.09
CA ASN A 97 1.84 -5.49 -10.71
C ASN A 97 2.72 -4.51 -9.92
N ASP A 98 3.86 -4.08 -10.45
CA ASP A 98 4.72 -3.08 -9.80
C ASP A 98 4.11 -1.66 -9.86
N GLU A 99 3.19 -1.42 -10.81
CA GLU A 99 2.52 -0.14 -10.97
C GLU A 99 1.01 -0.32 -11.02
N ARG A 100 0.28 0.55 -10.31
CA ARG A 100 -1.16 0.42 -10.08
C ARG A 100 -1.97 0.34 -11.38
N TYR A 101 -1.59 1.09 -12.41
CA TYR A 101 -2.33 1.18 -13.66
C TYR A 101 -1.60 0.51 -14.83
N ALA A 102 -0.65 -0.39 -14.55
CA ALA A 102 0.13 -1.12 -15.54
C ALA A 102 0.98 -0.22 -16.47
N ASN A 103 1.30 1.02 -16.07
CA ASN A 103 2.05 1.97 -16.89
C ASN A 103 3.57 1.72 -16.85
N VAL A 104 3.96 0.48 -17.13
CA VAL A 104 5.35 0.01 -17.04
C VAL A 104 5.70 -0.88 -18.24
N PRO A 105 6.95 -0.82 -18.73
CA PRO A 105 7.38 -1.68 -19.82
C PRO A 105 7.55 -3.12 -19.33
N VAL A 106 6.95 -4.07 -20.05
CA VAL A 106 7.25 -5.50 -19.89
C VAL A 106 8.42 -5.86 -20.84
N PRO A 107 9.42 -6.66 -20.44
CA PRO A 107 10.45 -7.11 -21.39
C PRO A 107 9.87 -7.91 -22.55
N GLU A 108 10.39 -7.71 -23.76
CA GLU A 108 9.90 -8.40 -24.96
C GLU A 108 9.96 -9.92 -24.85
N ARG A 109 11.06 -10.45 -24.28
CA ARG A 109 11.23 -11.89 -24.00
C ARG A 109 10.08 -12.49 -23.16
N VAL A 110 9.47 -11.69 -22.27
CA VAL A 110 8.37 -12.13 -21.39
C VAL A 110 7.04 -12.05 -22.13
N ARG A 111 6.83 -10.98 -22.92
CA ARG A 111 5.60 -10.84 -23.73
C ARG A 111 5.48 -11.90 -24.81
N ASN A 112 6.59 -12.27 -25.44
CA ASN A 112 6.59 -13.15 -26.61
C ASN A 112 6.52 -14.64 -26.22
N ASP A 113 6.84 -15.00 -24.97
CA ASP A 113 6.74 -16.38 -24.48
C ASP A 113 6.13 -16.45 -23.07
N PRO A 114 4.79 -16.39 -22.95
CA PRO A 114 4.10 -16.54 -21.68
C PRO A 114 4.19 -17.96 -21.10
N ARG A 115 4.74 -18.93 -21.86
CA ARG A 115 4.92 -20.33 -21.43
C ARG A 115 6.37 -20.66 -21.09
N ALA A 116 7.26 -19.66 -21.11
CA ALA A 116 8.63 -19.82 -20.67
C ALA A 116 8.67 -20.46 -19.28
N ALA A 117 9.65 -21.32 -19.05
CA ALA A 117 9.86 -21.93 -17.75
C ALA A 117 9.98 -20.82 -16.68
N PRO A 118 9.35 -20.95 -15.51
CA PRO A 118 9.45 -19.93 -14.47
C PRO A 118 10.90 -19.69 -14.02
N ASP A 119 11.27 -18.41 -13.90
CA ASP A 119 12.52 -17.95 -13.27
C ASP A 119 12.17 -17.43 -11.87
N TRP A 120 12.28 -18.31 -10.88
CA TRP A 120 11.85 -18.04 -9.52
C TRP A 120 12.88 -17.20 -8.76
N GLU A 121 12.39 -16.14 -8.14
CA GLU A 121 13.12 -15.30 -7.20
C GLU A 121 12.46 -15.36 -5.83
N VAL A 122 13.22 -15.77 -4.81
CA VAL A 122 12.73 -15.86 -3.43
C VAL A 122 12.56 -14.47 -2.84
N GLN A 123 11.37 -14.19 -2.32
CA GLN A 123 11.00 -12.91 -1.70
C GLN A 123 10.97 -13.00 -0.17
N ASP A 124 10.47 -14.12 0.37
CA ASP A 124 10.19 -14.28 1.80
C ASP A 124 10.18 -15.79 2.18
N ARG A 125 10.11 -16.11 3.48
CA ARG A 125 10.07 -17.49 4.02
C ARG A 125 9.04 -17.69 5.16
N THR A 126 8.06 -16.81 5.28
CA THR A 126 7.05 -16.81 6.36
C THR A 126 5.75 -17.51 5.98
N GLY A 127 5.56 -17.84 4.70
CA GLY A 127 4.30 -18.32 4.13
C GLY A 127 3.27 -17.20 3.89
N ARG A 128 3.65 -15.93 4.04
CA ARG A 128 2.80 -14.76 3.73
C ARG A 128 3.30 -14.07 2.47
N PHE A 129 2.38 -13.77 1.55
CA PHE A 129 2.70 -13.07 0.32
C PHE A 129 1.72 -11.93 0.09
N GLU A 130 2.26 -10.72 -0.10
CA GLU A 130 1.51 -9.54 -0.48
C GLU A 130 1.80 -9.17 -1.93
N TRP A 131 0.77 -8.83 -2.69
CA TRP A 131 0.94 -8.35 -4.07
C TRP A 131 -0.22 -7.44 -4.51
N HIS A 132 0.07 -6.53 -5.43
CA HIS A 132 -0.96 -5.81 -6.18
C HIS A 132 -1.51 -6.70 -7.30
N ASP A 133 -2.80 -6.59 -7.60
CA ASP A 133 -3.42 -7.34 -8.69
C ASP A 133 -4.49 -6.51 -9.40
N HIS A 134 -4.31 -6.27 -10.69
CA HIS A 134 -5.18 -5.40 -11.48
C HIS A 134 -6.59 -5.97 -11.66
N ARG A 135 -6.81 -7.26 -11.38
CA ARG A 135 -8.15 -7.86 -11.41
C ARG A 135 -9.03 -7.37 -10.26
N MET A 136 -8.44 -6.89 -9.16
CA MET A 136 -9.15 -6.60 -7.92
C MET A 136 -9.63 -5.16 -7.79
N HIS A 137 -9.22 -4.26 -8.68
CA HIS A 137 -9.47 -2.83 -8.57
C HIS A 137 -9.79 -2.15 -9.91
N TRP A 138 -10.27 -0.90 -9.84
CA TRP A 138 -10.60 -0.13 -11.03
C TRP A 138 -9.32 0.39 -11.71
N MET A 139 -9.14 0.06 -12.99
CA MET A 139 -7.90 0.32 -13.74
C MET A 139 -7.88 1.63 -14.53
N VAL A 140 -8.98 2.38 -14.56
CA VAL A 140 -9.05 3.62 -15.33
C VAL A 140 -8.78 4.81 -14.41
N SER A 141 -7.53 5.27 -14.41
CA SER A 141 -7.09 6.41 -13.61
C SER A 141 -7.91 7.67 -13.90
N GLY A 142 -8.26 8.40 -12.84
CA GLY A 142 -9.02 9.66 -12.91
C GLY A 142 -10.49 9.53 -13.28
N GLN A 143 -11.01 8.31 -13.50
CA GLN A 143 -12.40 8.08 -13.86
C GLN A 143 -13.13 7.25 -12.81
N VAL A 144 -14.40 7.54 -12.60
CA VAL A 144 -15.29 6.70 -11.80
C VAL A 144 -15.86 5.61 -12.70
N ALA A 145 -15.99 4.39 -12.17
CA ALA A 145 -16.52 3.27 -12.91
C ALA A 145 -17.96 3.56 -13.40
N PRO A 146 -18.31 3.20 -14.65
CA PRO A 146 -19.60 3.59 -15.26
C PRO A 146 -20.84 3.01 -14.56
N GLN A 147 -20.66 1.98 -13.74
CA GLN A 147 -21.70 1.40 -12.88
C GLN A 147 -22.17 2.40 -11.81
N VAL A 148 -21.29 3.31 -11.37
CA VAL A 148 -21.57 4.31 -10.33
C VAL A 148 -22.29 5.50 -10.96
N ARG A 149 -23.62 5.45 -10.94
CA ARG A 149 -24.48 6.55 -11.43
C ARG A 149 -24.73 7.62 -10.38
N ASP A 150 -24.76 7.21 -9.12
CA ASP A 150 -24.87 8.09 -7.96
C ASP A 150 -23.68 7.80 -7.03
N GLN A 151 -22.78 8.76 -6.90
CA GLN A 151 -21.55 8.62 -6.12
C GLN A 151 -21.80 8.58 -4.60
N SER A 152 -23.01 8.93 -4.14
CA SER A 152 -23.42 8.82 -2.74
C SER A 152 -23.88 7.41 -2.36
N VAL A 153 -24.15 6.55 -3.34
CA VAL A 153 -24.70 5.21 -3.12
C VAL A 153 -23.63 4.14 -3.32
N ARG A 154 -23.49 3.26 -2.34
CA ARG A 154 -22.62 2.07 -2.46
C ARG A 154 -23.07 1.26 -3.68
N THR A 155 -22.14 1.04 -4.61
CA THR A 155 -22.43 0.41 -5.90
C THR A 155 -21.49 -0.74 -6.17
N LYS A 156 -22.01 -1.90 -6.60
CA LYS A 156 -21.17 -3.01 -7.07
C LYS A 156 -20.55 -2.62 -8.41
N VAL A 157 -19.23 -2.74 -8.53
CA VAL A 157 -18.51 -2.44 -9.78
C VAL A 157 -18.40 -3.69 -10.63
N PHE A 158 -17.73 -4.73 -10.13
CA PHE A 158 -17.61 -6.04 -10.77
C PHE A 158 -17.24 -7.13 -9.77
N ASP A 159 -17.47 -8.39 -10.17
CA ASP A 159 -16.85 -9.55 -9.54
C ASP A 159 -15.55 -9.89 -10.25
N TYR A 160 -14.59 -10.46 -9.52
CA TYR A 160 -13.31 -10.90 -10.05
C TYR A 160 -12.93 -12.28 -9.52
N ALA A 161 -12.02 -12.93 -10.24
CA ALA A 161 -11.41 -14.19 -9.85
C ALA A 161 -9.91 -14.18 -10.17
N VAL A 162 -9.07 -14.53 -9.19
CA VAL A 162 -7.64 -14.77 -9.38
C VAL A 162 -7.42 -16.29 -9.36
N PRO A 163 -7.06 -16.91 -10.50
CA PRO A 163 -6.80 -18.34 -10.54
C PRO A 163 -5.59 -18.70 -9.69
N ILE A 164 -5.74 -19.77 -8.92
CA ILE A 164 -4.67 -20.37 -8.13
C ILE A 164 -4.66 -21.89 -8.32
N ASP A 165 -3.56 -22.51 -7.94
CA ASP A 165 -3.44 -23.96 -7.79
C ASP A 165 -2.95 -24.26 -6.37
N VAL A 166 -3.54 -25.24 -5.71
CA VAL A 166 -3.15 -25.69 -4.37
C VAL A 166 -2.82 -27.17 -4.45
N GLY A 167 -1.53 -27.49 -4.37
CA GLY A 167 -1.04 -28.87 -4.45
C GLY A 167 -1.50 -29.64 -5.69
N GLY A 168 -1.61 -28.97 -6.85
CA GLY A 168 -2.07 -29.55 -8.11
C GLY A 168 -3.59 -29.48 -8.33
N ARG A 169 -4.34 -28.86 -7.41
CA ARG A 169 -5.79 -28.68 -7.50
C ARG A 169 -6.12 -27.24 -7.85
N ARG A 170 -6.87 -27.06 -8.94
CA ARG A 170 -7.35 -25.74 -9.38
C ARG A 170 -8.32 -25.16 -8.36
N ALA A 171 -8.11 -23.88 -8.04
CA ALA A 171 -9.04 -23.07 -7.28
C ALA A 171 -8.98 -21.61 -7.78
N ALA A 172 -9.83 -20.74 -7.23
CA ALA A 172 -9.77 -19.31 -7.50
C ALA A 172 -10.06 -18.50 -6.25
N ILE A 173 -9.33 -17.40 -6.07
CA ILE A 173 -9.69 -16.35 -5.11
C ILE A 173 -10.80 -15.54 -5.74
N ALA A 174 -12.03 -15.68 -5.24
CA ALA A 174 -13.19 -14.97 -5.72
C ALA A 174 -13.43 -13.70 -4.89
N GLY A 175 -13.71 -12.59 -5.54
CA GLY A 175 -14.02 -11.34 -4.85
C GLY A 175 -14.92 -10.41 -5.63
N THR A 176 -15.18 -9.26 -5.03
CA THR A 176 -16.03 -8.21 -5.58
C THR A 176 -15.44 -6.84 -5.27
N LEU A 177 -15.36 -5.99 -6.29
CA LEU A 177 -15.06 -4.57 -6.13
C LEU A 177 -16.36 -3.77 -5.94
N TRP A 178 -16.35 -2.92 -4.92
CA TRP A 178 -17.44 -1.99 -4.62
C TRP A 178 -16.95 -0.56 -4.69
N TRP A 179 -17.79 0.34 -5.21
CA TRP A 179 -17.73 1.75 -4.91
C TRP A 179 -18.38 2.01 -3.56
N VAL A 180 -17.72 2.78 -2.69
CA VAL A 180 -18.18 3.13 -1.34
C VAL A 180 -18.27 4.64 -1.09
N GLY A 181 -17.92 5.47 -2.08
CA GLY A 181 -18.01 6.93 -2.01
C GLY A 181 -16.89 7.60 -1.22
N GLU A 182 -16.79 8.93 -1.30
CA GLU A 182 -15.72 9.73 -0.66
C GLU A 182 -15.72 9.64 0.87
N GLN A 183 -16.90 9.52 1.48
CA GLN A 183 -17.05 9.38 2.94
C GLN A 183 -16.54 8.02 3.46
N GLY A 184 -16.46 6.99 2.61
CA GLY A 184 -15.95 5.66 2.98
C GLY A 184 -14.42 5.58 3.04
N GLY A 185 -13.72 6.65 2.64
CA GLY A 185 -12.29 6.66 2.37
C GLY A 185 -11.40 7.47 3.31
N SER A 186 -11.94 8.20 4.29
CA SER A 186 -11.12 9.02 5.20
C SER A 186 -10.68 8.23 6.45
N SER A 187 -9.58 7.51 6.35
CA SER A 187 -8.87 6.95 7.53
C SER A 187 -7.77 7.88 8.07
N PHE A 188 -7.52 9.05 7.46
CA PHE A 188 -6.47 9.94 7.93
C PHE A 188 -6.81 10.47 9.33
N PRO A 189 -6.01 10.15 10.36
CA PRO A 189 -6.30 10.57 11.72
C PRO A 189 -5.92 12.05 11.87
N VAL A 190 -6.79 12.94 11.40
CA VAL A 190 -6.60 14.40 11.47
C VAL A 190 -6.21 14.83 12.88
N ALA A 191 -6.81 14.22 13.90
CA ALA A 191 -6.48 14.46 15.30
C ALA A 191 -5.01 14.15 15.65
N ALA A 192 -4.44 13.07 15.12
CA ALA A 192 -3.04 12.71 15.36
C ALA A 192 -2.08 13.64 14.61
N ALA A 193 -2.42 14.06 13.38
CA ALA A 193 -1.63 15.04 12.64
C ALA A 193 -1.64 16.42 13.33
N VAL A 194 -2.79 16.85 13.85
CA VAL A 194 -2.92 18.09 14.63
C VAL A 194 -2.13 17.99 15.94
N ALA A 195 -2.23 16.88 16.67
CA ALA A 195 -1.48 16.67 17.91
C ALA A 195 0.04 16.70 17.67
N PHE A 196 0.52 16.05 16.61
CA PHE A 196 1.93 16.08 16.23
C PHE A 196 2.40 17.50 15.90
N ALA A 197 1.63 18.26 15.13
CA ALA A 197 1.94 19.66 14.81
C ALA A 197 2.03 20.55 16.06
N VAL A 198 1.13 20.36 17.03
CA VAL A 198 1.14 21.09 18.31
C VAL A 198 2.42 20.76 19.12
N VAL A 199 2.82 19.49 19.18
CA VAL A 199 4.04 19.07 19.88
C VAL A 199 5.29 19.70 19.24
N VAL A 200 5.38 19.70 17.91
CA VAL A 200 6.50 20.32 17.17
C VAL A 200 6.57 21.82 17.45
N LEU A 201 5.43 22.52 17.45
CA LEU A 201 5.36 23.96 17.78
C LEU A 201 5.78 24.24 19.22
N ALA A 202 5.34 23.44 20.18
CA ALA A 202 5.68 23.58 21.59
C ALA A 202 7.19 23.38 21.83
N LEU A 203 7.79 22.36 21.22
CA LEU A 203 9.23 22.11 21.29
C LEU A 203 10.04 23.24 20.66
N GLY A 204 9.59 23.76 19.50
CA GLY A 204 10.20 24.92 18.85
C GLY A 204 10.18 26.17 19.74
N ALA A 205 9.06 26.45 20.41
CA ALA A 205 8.93 27.56 21.35
C ALA A 205 9.84 27.39 22.57
N ALA A 206 9.92 26.19 23.14
CA ALA A 206 10.79 25.88 24.28
C ALA A 206 12.27 26.13 23.96
N VAL A 207 12.75 25.71 22.78
CA VAL A 207 14.13 25.95 22.32
C VAL A 207 14.42 27.45 22.20
N VAL A 208 13.48 28.25 21.69
CA VAL A 208 13.64 29.71 21.59
C VAL A 208 13.71 30.35 22.97
N ILE A 209 12.85 29.95 23.91
CA ILE A 209 12.83 30.46 25.28
C ILE A 209 14.15 30.14 26.00
N VAL A 210 14.63 28.89 25.92
CA VAL A 210 15.91 28.49 26.54
C VAL A 210 17.08 29.24 25.94
N ARG A 211 17.12 29.42 24.61
CA ARG A 211 18.18 30.20 23.94
C ARG A 211 18.16 31.67 24.33
N ARG A 212 16.99 32.29 24.46
CA ARG A 212 16.87 33.69 24.92
C ARG A 212 17.32 33.85 26.37
N ARG A 213 16.98 32.91 27.26
CA ARG A 213 17.42 32.92 28.66
C ARG A 213 18.93 32.74 28.82
N ARG A 214 19.56 31.87 28.02
CA ARG A 214 21.02 31.68 28.02
C ARG A 214 21.80 32.84 27.40
N ALA A 215 21.14 33.69 26.60
CA ALA A 215 21.74 34.84 25.95
C ALA A 215 21.60 36.15 26.77
N GLN A 216 20.93 36.13 27.92
CA GLN A 216 20.97 37.24 28.87
C GLN A 216 22.25 37.12 29.72
N PRO A 217 23.21 38.06 29.62
CA PRO A 217 24.34 38.10 30.54
C PRO A 217 23.80 38.31 31.96
N ALA A 218 24.35 37.59 32.95
CA ALA A 218 24.08 37.89 34.35
C ALA A 218 24.39 39.37 34.59
N GLU A 219 23.38 40.14 34.99
CA GLU A 219 23.58 41.50 35.46
C GLU A 219 24.65 41.46 36.55
N ARG A 220 25.75 42.13 36.23
CA ARG A 220 26.89 42.39 37.10
C ARG A 220 26.33 42.96 38.41
N MET A 221 26.43 42.21 39.50
CA MET A 221 26.32 42.77 40.86
C MET A 221 27.51 43.72 41.04
N GLU A 222 27.35 44.93 40.54
CA GLU A 222 28.15 46.10 40.88
C GLU A 222 27.36 46.80 41.98
N SER A 223 27.59 46.38 43.23
CA SER A 223 27.17 47.14 44.40
C SER A 223 28.28 48.15 44.71
N ASP A 224 28.12 49.36 44.20
CA ASP A 224 28.89 50.52 44.64
C ASP A 224 28.37 51.03 46.00
N ALA A 225 29.32 51.55 46.80
CA ALA A 225 29.21 52.31 48.05
C ALA A 225 28.87 51.49 49.32
N TRP A 226 29.72 51.43 50.35
CA TRP A 226 30.58 52.47 50.94
C TRP A 226 31.97 51.98 51.33
#